data_AF-A0A4S0JN69-F1
#
_entry.id   AF-A0A4S0JN69-F1
#
_cell.length_a   1.000
_cell.length_b   1.000
_cell.length_c   1.000
_cell.angle_alpha   90.00
_cell.angle_beta   90.00
_cell.angle_gamma   90.00
#
_symmetry.space_group_name_H-M   'P 1'
#
loop_
_entity.id
_entity.type
_entity.pdbx_description
1 polymer ?
#
loop_
_entity_poly.entity_id
_entity_poly.type
_entity_poly.pdbx_seq_one_letter_code
_entity_poly.pdbx_strand_id
1 'polypeptide(L)'
;MDVVGYSPLMGADEVGTLAAVKKRRTLILQPTVREYGGRIVKLLGDGVLIEFASAVHAVTAAIELQRKMSEANADLPDQSRIVLRVGINLGDVIGEGADIYGEGVNIAARLETLAEPG
;
A
#
# COMPACT_ATOMS: atom_id res chain seq x y z
N MET A 1 2.23 2.40 2.68
CA MET A 1 1.80 0.98 2.79
C MET A 1 2.88 0.12 2.18
N ASP A 2 3.03 -1.12 2.64
CA ASP A 2 3.98 -2.08 2.09
C ASP A 2 3.39 -3.50 2.04
N VAL A 3 4.15 -4.44 1.45
CA VAL A 3 3.79 -5.86 1.40
C VAL A 3 4.48 -6.58 2.55
N VAL A 4 3.70 -7.21 3.41
CA VAL A 4 4.22 -7.99 4.53
C VAL A 4 5.02 -9.17 4.01
N GLY A 5 6.25 -9.32 4.52
CA GLY A 5 7.10 -10.46 4.19
C GLY A 5 7.57 -10.49 2.73
N TYR A 6 7.67 -9.35 2.06
CA TYR A 6 8.07 -9.28 0.67
C TYR A 6 9.41 -9.98 0.38
N SER A 7 10.43 -9.77 1.21
CA SER A 7 11.75 -10.41 1.02
C SER A 7 11.69 -11.95 1.08
N PRO A 8 11.06 -12.58 2.10
CA PRO A 8 10.78 -14.01 2.08
C PRO A 8 10.02 -14.52 0.84
N LEU A 9 8.97 -13.81 0.41
CA LEU A 9 8.20 -14.16 -0.80
C LEU A 9 9.08 -14.17 -2.05
N MET A 10 9.88 -13.11 -2.23
CA MET A 10 10.84 -12.99 -3.32
C MET A 10 11.91 -14.08 -3.30
N GLY A 11 12.37 -14.49 -2.11
CA GLY A 11 13.33 -15.59 -1.96
C GLY A 11 12.76 -16.96 -2.32
N ALA A 12 11.44 -17.15 -2.16
CA ALA A 12 10.77 -18.41 -2.49
C ALA A 12 10.37 -18.51 -3.97
N ASP A 13 9.84 -17.43 -4.54
CA ASP A 13 9.45 -17.34 -5.95
C ASP A 13 9.47 -15.87 -6.42
N GLU A 14 10.60 -15.44 -6.98
CA GLU A 14 10.80 -14.07 -7.44
C GLU A 14 9.84 -13.67 -8.57
N VAL A 15 9.69 -14.51 -9.59
CA VAL A 15 8.88 -14.21 -10.78
C VAL A 15 7.40 -14.22 -10.42
N GLY A 16 6.95 -15.24 -9.68
CA GLY A 16 5.57 -15.36 -9.25
C GLY A 16 5.16 -14.25 -8.28
N THR A 17 6.02 -13.93 -7.30
CA THR A 17 5.75 -12.83 -6.35
C THR A 17 5.65 -11.49 -7.06
N LEU A 18 6.58 -11.18 -7.96
CA LEU A 18 6.55 -9.92 -8.72
C LEU A 18 5.30 -9.83 -9.60
N ALA A 19 4.91 -10.93 -10.26
CA ALA A 19 3.70 -10.98 -11.07
C ALA A 19 2.43 -10.80 -10.22
N ALA A 20 2.36 -11.46 -9.06
CA ALA A 20 1.25 -11.36 -8.12
C ALA A 20 1.10 -9.92 -7.58
N VAL A 21 2.18 -9.31 -7.09
CA VAL A 21 2.18 -7.93 -6.58
C VAL A 21 1.79 -6.93 -7.68
N LYS A 22 2.32 -7.08 -8.91
CA LYS A 22 1.90 -6.25 -10.05
C LYS A 22 0.40 -6.41 -10.34
N LYS A 23 -0.13 -7.64 -10.33
CA LYS A 23 -1.55 -7.91 -10.55
C LYS A 23 -2.42 -7.26 -9.47
N ARG A 24 -2.06 -7.41 -8.19
CA ARG A 24 -2.75 -6.74 -7.07
C ARG A 24 -2.73 -5.22 -7.23
N ARG A 25 -1.57 -4.67 -7.61
CA ARG A 25 -1.42 -3.23 -7.81
C ARG A 25 -2.35 -2.70 -8.90
N THR A 26 -2.40 -3.36 -10.06
CA THR A 26 -3.18 -2.89 -11.20
C THR A 26 -4.68 -3.16 -11.03
N LEU A 27 -5.08 -4.28 -10.42
CA LEU A 27 -6.48 -4.67 -10.32
C LEU A 27 -7.18 -4.18 -9.06
N ILE A 28 -6.45 -3.94 -7.96
CA ILE A 28 -7.04 -3.59 -6.66
C ILE A 28 -6.55 -2.21 -6.21
N LEU A 29 -5.23 -2.01 -6.16
CA LEU A 29 -4.65 -0.79 -5.58
C LEU A 29 -4.99 0.46 -6.39
N GLN A 30 -4.59 0.49 -7.66
CA GLN A 30 -4.78 1.65 -8.53
C GLN A 30 -6.25 2.04 -8.68
N PRO A 31 -7.20 1.11 -8.91
CA PRO A 31 -8.62 1.46 -9.00
C PRO A 31 -9.17 2.02 -7.69
N THR A 32 -8.86 1.40 -6.54
CA THR A 32 -9.37 1.85 -5.24
C THR A 32 -8.83 3.22 -4.86
N VAL A 33 -7.53 3.46 -5.10
CA VAL A 33 -6.93 4.78 -4.86
C VAL A 33 -7.61 5.86 -5.70
N ARG A 34 -7.86 5.56 -6.99
CA ARG A 34 -8.52 6.49 -7.90
C ARG A 34 -9.98 6.75 -7.53
N GLU A 35 -10.70 5.72 -7.10
CA GLU A 35 -12.10 5.77 -6.65
C GLU A 35 -12.28 6.78 -5.50
N TYR A 36 -11.33 6.82 -4.56
CA TYR A 36 -11.35 7.75 -3.43
C TYR A 36 -10.57 9.05 -3.66
N GLY A 37 -10.19 9.34 -4.91
CA GLY A 37 -9.50 10.58 -5.28
C GLY A 37 -8.06 10.69 -4.75
N GLY A 38 -7.43 9.56 -4.44
CA GLY A 38 -6.03 9.52 -4.05
C GLY A 38 -5.08 9.56 -5.24
N ARG A 39 -3.83 9.92 -4.96
CA ARG A 39 -2.73 9.97 -5.93
C ARG A 39 -1.59 9.09 -5.43
N ILE A 40 -1.15 8.15 -6.26
CA ILE A 40 0.09 7.42 -6.01
C ILE A 40 1.23 8.39 -6.29
N VAL A 41 1.97 8.76 -5.25
CA VAL A 41 3.11 9.67 -5.35
C VAL A 41 4.32 8.91 -5.91
N LYS A 42 4.68 7.80 -5.28
CA LYS A 42 5.81 6.96 -5.69
C LYS A 42 5.72 5.53 -5.17
N LEU A 43 6.38 4.65 -5.92
CA LEU A 43 6.61 3.25 -5.52
C LEU A 43 7.97 3.17 -4.82
N LEU A 44 8.02 2.41 -3.73
CA LEU A 44 9.15 2.31 -2.81
C LEU A 44 9.53 0.83 -2.64
N GLY A 45 10.07 0.21 -3.67
CA GLY A 45 10.29 -1.24 -3.68
C GLY A 45 8.97 -2.01 -3.62
N ASP A 46 8.69 -2.63 -2.48
CA ASP A 46 7.43 -3.28 -2.12
C ASP A 46 6.40 -2.33 -1.49
N GLY A 47 6.83 -1.12 -1.13
CA GLY A 47 6.00 -0.06 -0.62
C GLY A 47 5.38 0.84 -1.68
N VAL A 48 4.38 1.60 -1.27
CA VAL A 48 3.83 2.72 -2.04
C VAL A 48 3.42 3.86 -1.11
N LEU A 49 3.72 5.07 -1.56
CA LEU A 49 3.29 6.32 -0.94
C LEU A 49 2.09 6.88 -1.71
N ILE A 50 1.02 7.14 -0.98
CA ILE A 50 -0.26 7.59 -1.55
C ILE A 50 -0.71 8.82 -0.76
N GLU A 51 -1.08 9.86 -1.50
CA GLU A 51 -1.59 11.10 -0.96
C GLU A 51 -3.10 11.19 -1.21
N PHE A 52 -3.82 11.72 -0.23
CA PHE A 52 -5.23 12.06 -0.34
C PHE A 52 -5.45 13.47 0.19
N ALA A 53 -6.32 14.24 -0.46
CA ALA A 53 -6.74 15.56 0.03
C ALA A 53 -7.70 15.49 1.23
N SER A 54 -8.19 14.29 1.58
CA SER A 54 -9.14 14.06 2.67
C SER A 54 -8.70 12.87 3.51
N ALA A 55 -8.57 13.09 4.83
CA ALA A 55 -8.28 12.02 5.78
C ALA A 55 -9.35 10.92 5.77
N VAL A 56 -10.62 11.30 5.57
CA VAL A 56 -11.74 10.34 5.47
C VAL A 56 -11.57 9.44 4.24
N HIS A 57 -11.19 10.01 3.10
CA HIS A 57 -10.93 9.23 1.89
C HIS A 57 -9.70 8.32 2.03
N ALA A 58 -8.64 8.80 2.68
CA ALA A 58 -7.45 7.97 2.97
C ALA A 58 -7.81 6.73 3.78
N VAL A 59 -8.56 6.92 4.88
CA VAL A 59 -8.98 5.82 5.76
C VAL A 59 -9.94 4.87 5.04
N THR A 60 -10.93 5.41 4.32
CA THR A 60 -11.91 4.59 3.59
C THR A 60 -11.22 3.75 2.49
N ALA A 61 -10.29 4.36 1.74
CA ALA A 61 -9.51 3.64 0.74
C ALA A 61 -8.65 2.54 1.36
N ALA A 62 -8.01 2.80 2.52
CA ALA A 62 -7.23 1.80 3.22
C ALA A 62 -8.07 0.60 3.67
N ILE A 63 -9.25 0.84 4.25
CA ILE A 63 -10.20 -0.22 4.65
C ILE A 63 -10.61 -1.05 3.44
N GLU A 64 -10.98 -0.40 2.33
CA GLU A 64 -11.36 -1.11 1.11
C GLU A 64 -10.21 -1.89 0.49
N LEU A 65 -8.97 -1.37 0.57
CA LEU A 65 -7.79 -2.11 0.13
C LEU A 65 -7.58 -3.36 0.98
N GLN A 66 -7.67 -3.27 2.31
CA GLN A 66 -7.53 -4.44 3.18
C GLN A 66 -8.62 -5.48 2.90
N ARG A 67 -9.88 -5.05 2.77
CA ARG A 67 -10.99 -5.95 2.42
C ARG A 67 -10.78 -6.64 1.08
N LYS A 68 -10.52 -5.88 0.01
CA LYS A 68 -10.32 -6.44 -1.34
C LYS A 68 -9.08 -7.32 -1.42
N MET A 69 -8.00 -7.00 -0.70
CA MET A 69 -6.81 -7.86 -0.62
C MET A 69 -7.08 -9.16 0.12
N SER A 70 -7.82 -9.11 1.23
CA SER A 70 -8.25 -10.28 1.99
C SER A 70 -9.09 -11.23 1.13
N GLU A 71 -10.12 -10.70 0.45
CA GLU A 71 -10.95 -11.46 -0.49
C GLU A 71 -10.11 -12.12 -1.58
N ALA A 72 -9.16 -11.37 -2.14
CA ALA A 72 -8.35 -11.86 -3.22
C ALA A 72 -7.30 -12.90 -2.75
N ASN A 73 -7.03 -12.98 -1.45
CA ASN A 73 -6.16 -13.96 -0.79
C ASN A 73 -6.91 -15.19 -0.25
N ALA A 74 -8.25 -15.19 -0.24
CA ALA A 74 -9.08 -16.20 0.44
C ALA A 74 -8.76 -17.64 0.00
N ASP A 75 -8.57 -17.86 -1.30
CA ASP A 75 -8.32 -19.19 -1.88
C ASP A 75 -6.83 -19.52 -2.05
N LEU A 76 -5.93 -18.67 -1.53
CA LEU A 76 -4.49 -18.86 -1.67
C LEU A 76 -3.88 -19.51 -0.42
N PRO A 77 -2.85 -20.36 -0.59
CA PRO A 77 -2.00 -20.80 0.51
C PRO A 77 -1.36 -19.60 1.22
N ASP A 78 -1.15 -19.69 2.53
CA ASP A 78 -0.60 -18.61 3.35
C ASP A 78 0.68 -18.01 2.77
N GLN A 79 1.59 -18.86 2.29
CA GLN A 79 2.87 -18.47 1.68
C GLN A 79 2.76 -17.74 0.32
N SER A 80 1.55 -17.63 -0.23
CA SER A 80 1.29 -16.95 -1.51
C SER A 80 0.37 -15.75 -1.35
N ARG A 81 -0.08 -15.46 -0.13
CA ARG A 81 -0.95 -14.31 0.15
C ARG A 81 -0.13 -13.02 0.11
N ILE A 82 -0.70 -12.00 -0.52
CA ILE A 82 -0.15 -10.64 -0.51
C ILE A 82 -0.92 -9.85 0.53
N VAL A 83 -0.34 -9.71 1.73
CA VAL A 83 -0.94 -8.96 2.84
C VAL A 83 -0.27 -7.59 2.91
N LEU A 84 -1.05 -6.55 3.18
CA LEU A 84 -0.55 -5.18 3.27
C LEU A 84 -0.49 -4.69 4.72
N ARG A 85 0.47 -3.82 5.02
CA ARG A 85 0.39 -2.90 6.15
C ARG A 85 0.12 -1.50 5.67
N VAL A 86 -0.69 -0.74 6.43
CA VAL A 86 -1.05 0.62 6.08
C VAL A 86 -0.83 1.55 7.26
N GLY A 87 0.05 2.53 7.08
CA GLY A 87 0.17 3.70 7.95
C GLY A 87 -0.49 4.91 7.31
N ILE A 88 -1.25 5.68 8.08
CA ILE A 88 -1.92 6.91 7.64
C ILE A 88 -1.54 8.01 8.62
N ASN A 89 -1.12 9.16 8.09
CA ASN A 89 -0.89 10.36 8.86
C ASN A 89 -1.53 11.56 8.14
N LEU A 90 -1.98 12.54 8.92
CA LEU A 90 -2.40 13.84 8.43
C LEU A 90 -1.38 14.89 8.90
N GLY A 91 -0.88 15.70 7.97
CA GLY A 91 0.04 16.78 8.29
C GLY A 91 0.46 17.53 7.05
N ASP A 92 1.14 18.66 7.27
CA ASP A 92 1.65 19.48 6.17
C ASP A 92 2.78 18.75 5.43
N VAL A 93 2.76 18.87 4.10
CA VAL A 93 3.76 18.32 3.21
C VAL A 93 4.20 19.38 2.19
N ILE A 94 5.44 19.26 1.74
CA ILE A 94 6.02 20.10 0.70
C ILE A 94 5.99 19.31 -0.60
N GLY A 95 5.28 19.82 -1.61
CA GLY A 95 5.26 19.25 -2.95
C GLY A 95 6.43 19.75 -3.80
N GLU A 96 7.12 18.85 -4.49
CA GLU A 96 8.14 19.18 -5.49
C GLU A 96 7.92 18.33 -6.75
N GLY A 97 7.39 18.96 -7.80
CA GLY A 97 6.98 18.27 -9.01
C GLY A 97 5.92 17.21 -8.73
N ALA A 98 6.25 15.94 -8.95
CA ALA A 98 5.35 14.82 -8.67
C ALA A 98 5.50 14.26 -7.25
N ASP A 99 6.51 14.68 -6.49
CA ASP A 99 6.87 14.10 -5.20
C ASP A 99 6.40 14.94 -4.00
N ILE A 100 6.41 14.35 -2.81
CA ILE A 100 6.10 15.01 -1.53
C ILE A 100 7.16 14.72 -0.48
N TYR A 101 7.43 15.72 0.36
CA TYR A 101 8.40 15.69 1.45
C TYR A 101 7.83 16.30 2.72
N GLY A 102 8.47 16.02 3.85
CA GLY A 102 8.16 16.62 5.14
C GLY A 102 8.02 15.60 6.25
N GLU A 103 7.89 16.11 7.47
CA GLU A 103 7.75 15.28 8.66
C GLU A 103 6.51 14.37 8.59
N GLY A 104 5.41 14.86 8.03
CA GLY A 104 4.19 14.07 7.88
C GLY A 104 4.37 12.78 7.06
N VAL A 105 5.26 12.80 6.06
CA VAL A 105 5.62 11.61 5.26
C VAL A 105 6.40 10.61 6.09
N ASN A 106 7.34 11.08 6.90
CA ASN A 106 8.16 10.24 7.79
C ASN A 106 7.31 9.59 8.88
N ILE A 107 6.35 10.32 9.45
CA ILE A 107 5.40 9.77 10.43
C ILE A 107 4.52 8.70 9.75
N ALA A 108 3.98 8.95 8.56
CA ALA A 108 3.18 7.95 7.84
C ALA A 108 3.97 6.66 7.58
N ALA A 109 5.22 6.78 7.13
CA ALA A 109 6.12 5.65 6.94
C ALA A 109 6.39 4.92 8.26
N ARG A 110 6.62 5.65 9.35
CA ARG A 110 6.83 5.05 10.67
C ARG A 110 5.60 4.29 11.16
N LEU A 111 4.41 4.85 11.00
CA LEU A 111 3.15 4.20 11.37
C LEU A 111 2.93 2.91 10.58
N GLU A 112 3.28 2.90 9.29
CA GLU A 112 3.20 1.69 8.46
C GLU A 112 4.08 0.57 9.03
N THR A 113 5.32 0.86 9.42
CA THR A 113 6.21 -0.16 10.00
C THR A 113 5.73 -0.75 11.33
N LEU A 114 4.89 0.00 12.05
CA LEU A 114 4.32 -0.40 13.34
C LEU A 114 2.95 -1.08 13.20
N ALA A 115 2.33 -0.98 12.03
CA ALA A 115 1.03 -1.60 11.79
C ALA A 115 1.15 -3.12 11.75
N GLU A 116 0.13 -3.80 12.27
CA GLU A 116 -0.01 -5.24 12.11
C GLU A 116 -0.47 -5.57 10.67
N PRO A 117 -0.17 -6.77 10.16
CA PRO A 117 -0.65 -7.22 8.85
C PRO A 117 -2.19 -7.23 8.75
N GLY A 118 -2.73 -6.59 7.70
CA GLY A 118 -4.18 -6.58 7.39
C GLY A 118 -4.94 -5.37 7.94
#